data_AF-A0A7I4YET4-F1
#
_entry.id   AF-A0A7I4YET4-F1
#
_cell.length_a   1.000
_cell.length_b   1.000
_cell.length_c   1.000
_cell.angle_alpha   90.00
_cell.angle_beta   90.00
_cell.angle_gamma   90.00
#
_symmetry.space_group_name_H-M   'P 1'
#
loop_
_entity.id
_entity.type
_entity.pdbx_description
1 polymer ?
#
loop_
_entity_poly.entity_id
_entity_poly.type
_entity_poly.pdbx_seq_one_letter_code
_entity_poly.pdbx_strand_id
1 'polypeptide(L)'
;MLFHMYHVVFPSNPCSRIFYASECSWSFYSLTCCIFGFMLAQASLTVERLIATYRLRTYEKGHQYLGPIMATIVVISAILCVVWGLGEMDPKELQYQCGGVPVSSKSRVVSMYKVMLLVDVLAIIAFALCYYYNRRTLKSGRYELSLRYQVYENLRAIRIFLPVVTVHFIIFGLFLMGSIIIREFRASLMPKAYSTSLLALYIIPYYILIMCTLLFVILRKQSNRVSSFQAAIAEKQNEKEQQAETYFRSLQHQWGT
;
A
#
# COMPACT_ATOMS: atom_id res chain seq x y z
N MET A 1 2.65 -10.11 19.96
CA MET A 1 3.39 -11.35 19.58
C MET A 1 4.25 -11.90 20.72
N LEU A 2 5.05 -11.08 21.41
CA LEU A 2 5.91 -11.52 22.55
C LEU A 2 5.14 -12.18 23.71
N PHE A 3 4.00 -11.62 24.12
CA PHE A 3 3.11 -12.20 25.15
C PHE A 3 2.62 -13.61 24.76
N HIS A 4 2.28 -13.80 23.48
CA HIS A 4 1.86 -15.09 22.94
C HIS A 4 3.00 -16.09 22.83
N MET A 5 4.17 -15.65 22.35
CA MET A 5 5.35 -16.52 22.29
C MET A 5 5.80 -16.94 23.68
N TYR A 6 5.74 -16.06 24.67
CA TYR A 6 6.06 -16.39 26.07
C TYR A 6 5.14 -17.49 26.61
N HIS A 7 3.82 -17.36 26.47
CA HIS A 7 2.86 -18.39 26.92
C HIS A 7 2.89 -19.69 26.10
N VAL A 8 3.35 -19.65 24.85
CA VAL A 8 3.51 -20.82 23.99
C VAL A 8 4.82 -21.57 24.29
N VAL A 9 5.90 -20.84 24.58
CA VAL A 9 7.26 -21.39 24.82
C VAL A 9 7.45 -21.83 26.27
N PHE A 10 6.82 -21.14 27.24
CA PHE A 10 6.86 -21.48 28.67
C PHE A 10 5.47 -21.86 29.18
N PRO A 11 4.94 -23.03 28.80
CA PRO A 11 3.63 -23.47 29.28
C PRO A 11 3.74 -23.85 30.76
N SER A 12 2.98 -23.17 31.61
CA SER A 12 2.79 -23.58 33.01
C SER A 12 1.85 -24.78 33.13
N ASN A 13 0.90 -24.97 32.19
CA ASN A 13 0.03 -26.16 32.07
C ASN A 13 -0.50 -26.35 30.62
N PRO A 14 -0.77 -27.58 30.14
CA PRO A 14 -1.29 -27.82 28.78
C PRO A 14 -2.71 -27.26 28.55
N CYS A 15 -3.51 -27.12 29.62
CA CYS A 15 -4.86 -26.55 29.58
C CYS A 15 -4.90 -25.01 29.67
N SER A 16 -3.77 -24.31 29.86
CA SER A 16 -3.73 -22.86 30.03
C SER A 16 -3.63 -22.09 28.70
N ARG A 17 -4.08 -22.68 27.58
CA ARG A 17 -4.01 -22.09 26.22
C ARG A 17 -5.33 -21.49 25.77
N ILE A 18 -6.15 -21.03 26.70
CA ILE A 18 -7.42 -20.37 26.43
C ILE A 18 -7.35 -19.00 27.07
N PHE A 19 -7.54 -17.96 26.27
CA PHE A 19 -7.52 -16.57 26.70
C PHE A 19 -8.93 -16.01 26.61
N TYR A 20 -9.25 -15.07 27.51
CA TYR A 20 -10.44 -14.27 27.33
C TYR A 20 -10.23 -13.29 26.19
N ALA A 21 -11.28 -13.04 25.41
CA ALA A 21 -11.20 -12.12 24.30
C ALA A 21 -10.77 -10.71 24.76
N SER A 22 -11.17 -10.27 25.96
CA SER A 22 -10.75 -9.00 26.57
C SER A 22 -9.24 -8.89 26.80
N GLU A 23 -8.55 -9.96 27.21
CA GLU A 23 -7.09 -10.01 27.40
C GLU A 23 -6.34 -9.87 26.07
N CYS A 24 -6.96 -10.37 25.00
CA CYS A 24 -6.48 -10.32 23.63
C CYS A 24 -6.85 -9.05 22.87
N SER A 25 -7.64 -8.14 23.49
CA SER A 25 -8.26 -6.97 22.87
C SER A 25 -7.30 -6.13 22.04
N TRP A 26 -6.26 -5.63 22.69
CA TRP A 26 -5.24 -4.79 22.07
C TRP A 26 -4.62 -5.41 20.81
N SER A 27 -4.42 -6.73 20.79
CA SER A 27 -3.76 -7.43 19.69
C SER A 27 -4.66 -7.48 18.45
N PHE A 28 -5.94 -7.87 18.60
CA PHE A 28 -6.82 -7.95 17.43
C PHE A 28 -7.31 -6.57 16.99
N TYR A 29 -7.53 -5.62 17.91
CA TYR A 29 -7.92 -4.25 17.53
C TYR A 29 -6.83 -3.61 16.69
N SER A 30 -5.56 -3.71 17.12
CA SER A 30 -4.42 -3.21 16.37
C SER A 30 -4.27 -3.93 15.03
N LEU A 31 -4.30 -5.26 15.01
CA LEU A 31 -4.16 -6.05 13.78
C LEU A 31 -5.25 -5.72 12.76
N THR A 32 -6.50 -5.67 13.20
CA THR A 32 -7.66 -5.39 12.34
C THR A 32 -7.61 -3.96 11.81
N CYS A 33 -7.16 -3.00 12.64
CA CYS A 33 -6.92 -1.62 12.22
C CYS A 33 -5.86 -1.55 11.13
N CYS A 34 -4.73 -2.25 11.29
CA CYS A 34 -3.67 -2.29 10.28
C CYS A 34 -4.16 -2.90 8.96
N ILE A 35 -4.88 -4.03 9.01
CA ILE A 35 -5.43 -4.69 7.82
C ILE A 35 -6.34 -3.73 7.05
N PHE A 36 -7.34 -3.14 7.71
CA PHE A 36 -8.25 -2.21 7.04
C PHE A 36 -7.56 -0.91 6.60
N GLY A 37 -6.60 -0.43 7.39
CA GLY A 37 -5.78 0.74 7.04
C GLY A 37 -5.00 0.52 5.74
N PHE A 38 -4.37 -0.64 5.55
CA PHE A 38 -3.66 -0.94 4.30
C PHE A 38 -4.60 -1.01 3.09
N MET A 39 -5.78 -1.63 3.23
CA MET A 39 -6.79 -1.70 2.16
C MET A 39 -7.29 -0.30 1.77
N LEU A 40 -7.62 0.51 2.77
CA LEU A 40 -8.11 1.88 2.56
C LEU A 40 -7.02 2.79 2.00
N ALA A 41 -5.76 2.61 2.39
CA ALA A 41 -4.63 3.33 1.82
C ALA A 41 -4.44 3.01 0.32
N GLN A 42 -4.60 1.75 -0.07
CA GLN A 42 -4.58 1.36 -1.50
C GLN A 42 -5.74 1.99 -2.28
N ALA A 43 -6.95 1.98 -1.73
CA ALA A 43 -8.10 2.64 -2.34
C ALA A 43 -7.86 4.15 -2.50
N SER A 44 -7.34 4.79 -1.45
CA SER A 44 -6.98 6.21 -1.43
C SER A 44 -5.94 6.57 -2.50
N LEU A 45 -4.87 5.78 -2.64
CA LEU A 45 -3.87 5.95 -3.69
C LEU A 45 -4.51 5.88 -5.08
N THR A 46 -5.45 4.96 -5.28
CA THR A 46 -6.17 4.81 -6.55
C THR A 46 -7.05 6.03 -6.84
N VAL A 47 -7.77 6.53 -5.83
CA VAL A 47 -8.58 7.74 -5.95
C VAL A 47 -7.71 8.95 -6.28
N GLU A 48 -6.55 9.10 -5.65
CA GLU A 48 -5.60 10.16 -5.98
C GLU A 48 -5.17 10.09 -7.46
N ARG A 49 -4.84 8.89 -7.96
CA ARG A 49 -4.49 8.69 -9.38
C ARG A 49 -5.65 8.96 -10.33
N LEU A 50 -6.88 8.62 -9.96
CA LEU A 50 -8.08 8.97 -10.73
C LEU A 50 -8.24 10.49 -10.81
N ILE A 51 -8.17 11.19 -9.67
CA ILE A 51 -8.28 12.65 -9.61
C ILE A 51 -7.20 13.30 -10.47
N ALA A 52 -5.95 12.86 -10.37
CA ALA A 52 -4.85 13.36 -11.19
C ALA A 52 -5.07 13.12 -12.69
N THR A 53 -5.70 11.99 -13.05
CA THR A 53 -6.01 11.64 -14.44
C THR A 53 -7.16 12.45 -15.03
N TYR A 54 -8.23 12.69 -14.26
CA TYR A 54 -9.39 13.46 -14.72
C TYR A 54 -9.17 14.98 -14.66
N ARG A 55 -8.41 15.46 -13.66
CA ARG A 55 -8.17 16.90 -13.42
C ARG A 55 -6.76 17.35 -13.80
N LEU A 56 -6.24 16.84 -14.93
CA LEU A 56 -4.87 17.12 -15.41
C LEU A 56 -4.48 18.60 -15.28
N ARG A 57 -5.30 19.53 -15.80
CA ARG A 57 -4.99 20.97 -15.83
C ARG A 57 -4.97 21.68 -14.47
N THR A 58 -5.71 21.19 -13.49
CA THR A 58 -5.92 21.88 -12.19
C THR A 58 -5.29 21.14 -11.02
N TYR A 59 -4.76 19.93 -11.23
CA TYR A 59 -4.16 19.11 -10.18
C TYR A 59 -3.01 19.85 -9.47
N GLU A 60 -2.01 20.33 -10.21
CA GLU A 60 -0.82 20.98 -9.64
C GLU A 60 -1.11 22.31 -8.94
N LYS A 61 -2.12 23.07 -9.41
CA LYS A 61 -2.38 24.43 -8.91
C LYS A 61 -3.13 24.50 -7.58
N GLY A 62 -3.62 23.37 -7.05
CA GLY A 62 -4.50 23.41 -5.87
C GLY A 62 -4.53 22.19 -4.95
N HIS A 63 -3.80 21.11 -5.23
CA HIS A 63 -4.00 19.83 -4.54
C HIS A 63 -2.85 19.41 -3.61
N GLN A 64 -2.00 20.33 -3.15
CA GLN A 64 -0.92 20.04 -2.18
C GLN A 64 -1.42 19.41 -0.86
N TYR A 65 -2.69 19.66 -0.49
CA TYR A 65 -3.31 19.11 0.72
C TYR A 65 -4.10 17.81 0.49
N LEU A 66 -4.26 17.36 -0.76
CA LEU A 66 -5.07 16.18 -1.08
C LEU A 66 -4.53 14.92 -0.41
N GLY A 67 -3.20 14.73 -0.42
CA GLY A 67 -2.55 13.58 0.22
C GLY A 67 -2.81 13.52 1.74
N PRO A 68 -2.47 14.57 2.51
CA PRO A 68 -2.75 14.62 3.96
C PRO A 68 -4.23 14.45 4.32
N ILE A 69 -5.14 15.08 3.56
CA ILE A 69 -6.59 14.93 3.77
C ILE A 69 -7.00 13.46 3.58
N MET A 70 -6.57 12.85 2.48
CA MET A 70 -6.89 11.45 2.18
C MET A 70 -6.31 10.49 3.21
N ALA A 71 -5.07 10.71 3.67
CA ALA A 71 -4.46 9.94 4.75
C ALA A 71 -5.26 10.04 6.06
N THR A 72 -5.74 11.24 6.39
CA THR A 72 -6.58 11.47 7.58
C THR A 72 -7.90 10.71 7.47
N ILE A 73 -8.56 10.76 6.31
CA ILE A 73 -9.78 9.99 6.03
C ILE A 73 -9.52 8.49 6.20
N VAL A 74 -8.42 7.96 5.65
CA VAL A 74 -8.06 6.54 5.79
C VAL A 74 -7.93 6.12 7.25
N VAL A 75 -7.23 6.91 8.08
CA VAL A 75 -7.05 6.59 9.51
C VAL A 75 -8.40 6.59 10.24
N ILE A 76 -9.23 7.62 10.04
CA ILE A 76 -10.55 7.71 10.67
C ILE A 76 -11.44 6.54 10.20
N SER A 77 -11.48 6.27 8.91
CA SER A 77 -12.26 5.16 8.34
C SER A 77 -11.78 3.79 8.86
N ALA A 78 -10.48 3.58 9.03
CA ALA A 78 -9.95 2.34 9.61
C ALA A 78 -10.39 2.15 11.07
N ILE A 79 -10.37 3.22 11.87
CA ILE A 79 -10.85 3.19 13.26
C ILE A 79 -12.36 2.88 13.30
N LEU A 80 -13.16 3.55 12.47
CA LEU A 80 -14.60 3.31 12.39
C LEU A 80 -14.93 1.87 11.97
N CYS A 81 -14.19 1.34 10.99
CA CYS A 81 -14.28 -0.05 10.55
C CYS A 81 -14.05 -1.02 11.72
N VAL A 82 -13.03 -0.77 12.53
CA VAL A 82 -12.69 -1.59 13.70
C VAL A 82 -13.77 -1.51 14.78
N VAL A 83 -14.23 -0.31 15.12
CA VAL A 83 -15.30 -0.09 16.12
C VAL A 83 -16.58 -0.79 15.69
N TRP A 84 -16.96 -0.68 14.41
CA TRP A 84 -18.16 -1.35 13.90
C TRP A 84 -18.00 -2.87 13.84
N GLY A 85 -16.89 -3.36 13.29
CA GLY A 85 -16.65 -4.78 13.06
C GLY A 85 -16.50 -5.60 14.35
N LEU A 86 -15.96 -4.99 15.41
CA LEU A 86 -15.63 -5.65 16.68
C LEU A 86 -16.44 -5.10 17.86
N GLY A 87 -17.43 -4.24 17.62
CA GLY A 87 -18.27 -3.64 18.66
C GLY A 87 -19.25 -4.62 19.33
N GLU A 88 -19.56 -5.74 18.68
CA GLU A 88 -20.39 -6.84 19.23
C GLU A 88 -19.55 -7.93 19.91
N MET A 89 -18.29 -7.63 20.22
CA MET A 89 -17.43 -8.60 20.87
C MET A 89 -17.90 -8.90 22.29
N ASP A 90 -18.13 -10.18 22.60
CA ASP A 90 -18.33 -10.62 23.98
C ASP A 90 -16.96 -10.66 24.70
N PRO A 91 -16.73 -9.83 25.73
CA PRO A 91 -15.46 -9.79 26.45
C PRO A 91 -15.13 -11.09 27.18
N LYS A 92 -16.13 -11.92 27.48
CA LYS A 92 -15.97 -13.20 28.18
C LYS A 92 -15.83 -14.39 27.24
N GLU A 93 -15.84 -14.16 25.92
CA GLU A 93 -15.65 -15.22 24.94
C GLU A 93 -14.25 -15.86 25.08
N LEU A 94 -14.21 -17.19 25.15
CA LEU A 94 -12.97 -17.95 25.26
C LEU A 94 -12.37 -18.20 23.88
N GLN A 95 -11.08 -17.91 23.74
CA GLN A 95 -10.35 -18.08 22.48
C GLN A 95 -9.05 -18.85 22.65
N TYR A 96 -8.78 -19.70 21.66
CA TYR A 96 -7.55 -20.50 21.58
C TYR A 96 -6.33 -19.67 21.15
N GLN A 97 -6.56 -18.51 20.53
CA GLN A 97 -5.52 -17.61 20.01
C GLN A 97 -6.03 -16.15 19.96
N CYS A 98 -5.20 -15.18 20.36
CA CYS A 98 -5.54 -13.74 20.27
C CYS A 98 -5.51 -13.19 18.84
N GLY A 99 -5.08 -13.99 17.85
CA GLY A 99 -5.16 -13.63 16.43
C GLY A 99 -6.50 -14.01 15.76
N GLY A 100 -7.39 -14.69 16.48
CA GLY A 100 -8.70 -15.10 15.99
C GLY A 100 -9.73 -13.98 16.09
N VAL A 101 -10.66 -13.92 15.14
CA VAL A 101 -11.84 -13.05 15.29
C VAL A 101 -12.86 -13.79 16.15
N PRO A 102 -13.43 -13.14 17.18
CA PRO A 102 -14.50 -13.72 18.00
C PRO A 102 -15.67 -14.23 17.19
N VAL A 103 -16.30 -15.29 17.69
CA VAL A 103 -17.52 -15.86 17.11
C VAL A 103 -18.62 -14.81 17.10
N SER A 104 -18.74 -14.02 18.17
CA SER A 104 -19.77 -12.98 18.28
C SER A 104 -19.66 -11.93 17.17
N SER A 105 -18.43 -11.59 16.76
CA SER A 105 -18.14 -10.59 15.72
C SER A 105 -17.93 -11.19 14.32
N LYS A 106 -18.09 -12.51 14.14
CA LYS A 106 -17.83 -13.21 12.87
C LYS A 106 -18.59 -12.60 11.71
N SER A 107 -19.90 -12.40 11.85
CA SER A 107 -20.79 -11.97 10.75
C SER A 107 -20.37 -10.61 10.21
N ARG A 108 -20.15 -9.64 11.10
CA ARG A 108 -19.71 -8.29 10.74
C ARG A 108 -18.36 -8.30 10.05
N VAL A 109 -17.37 -9.00 10.61
CA VAL A 109 -16.02 -9.05 10.02
C VAL A 109 -16.00 -9.74 8.66
N VAL A 110 -16.76 -10.82 8.46
CA VAL A 110 -16.89 -11.47 7.15
C VAL A 110 -17.55 -10.53 6.13
N SER A 111 -18.58 -9.78 6.54
CA SER A 111 -19.21 -8.76 5.68
C SER A 111 -18.19 -7.69 5.25
N MET A 112 -17.37 -7.20 6.19
CA MET A 112 -16.31 -6.23 5.87
C MET A 112 -15.28 -6.78 4.90
N TYR A 113 -14.85 -8.04 5.07
CA TYR A 113 -13.90 -8.66 4.14
C TYR A 113 -14.47 -8.76 2.72
N LYS A 114 -15.76 -9.07 2.57
CA LYS A 114 -16.44 -9.08 1.26
C LYS A 114 -16.44 -7.68 0.62
N VAL A 115 -16.78 -6.64 1.40
CA VAL A 115 -16.76 -5.25 0.93
C VAL A 115 -15.36 -4.81 0.55
N MET A 116 -14.36 -5.09 1.39
CA MET A 116 -12.97 -4.70 1.14
C MET A 116 -12.37 -5.42 -0.08
N LEU A 117 -12.73 -6.69 -0.29
CA LEU A 117 -12.34 -7.41 -1.50
C LEU A 117 -12.94 -6.76 -2.75
N LEU A 118 -14.21 -6.36 -2.71
CA LEU A 118 -14.85 -5.65 -3.81
C LEU A 118 -14.15 -4.31 -4.08
N VAL A 119 -13.83 -3.55 -3.03
CA VAL A 119 -13.09 -2.28 -3.14
C VAL A 119 -11.72 -2.50 -3.77
N ASP A 120 -11.00 -3.57 -3.42
CA ASP A 120 -9.68 -3.88 -3.96
C ASP A 120 -9.73 -4.26 -5.45
N VAL A 121 -10.73 -5.06 -5.84
CA VAL A 121 -11.00 -5.37 -7.26
C VAL A 121 -11.33 -4.11 -8.06
N LEU A 122 -12.18 -3.23 -7.52
CA LEU A 122 -12.50 -1.96 -8.18
C LEU A 122 -11.28 -1.05 -8.26
N ALA A 123 -10.43 -1.04 -7.22
CA ALA A 123 -9.22 -0.25 -7.18
C ALA A 123 -8.24 -0.66 -8.29
N ILE A 124 -7.97 -1.97 -8.45
CA ILE A 124 -7.04 -2.42 -9.49
C ILE A 124 -7.59 -2.18 -10.91
N ILE A 125 -8.90 -2.33 -11.11
CA ILE A 125 -9.55 -1.99 -12.38
C ILE A 125 -9.40 -0.49 -12.68
N ALA A 126 -9.72 0.37 -11.72
CA ALA A 126 -9.58 1.81 -11.86
C ALA A 126 -8.13 2.23 -12.12
N PHE A 127 -7.17 1.61 -11.45
CA PHE A 127 -5.76 1.86 -11.65
C PHE A 127 -5.29 1.46 -13.06
N ALA A 128 -5.76 0.32 -13.57
CA ALA A 128 -5.50 -0.13 -14.94
C ALA A 128 -6.11 0.81 -15.99
N LEU A 129 -7.34 1.29 -15.76
CA LEU A 129 -8.00 2.28 -16.62
C LEU A 129 -7.23 3.60 -16.64
N CYS A 130 -6.78 4.09 -15.48
CA CYS A 130 -5.89 5.25 -15.39
C CYS A 130 -4.63 5.06 -16.22
N TYR A 131 -3.95 3.91 -16.11
CA TYR A 131 -2.76 3.62 -16.91
C TYR A 131 -3.06 3.66 -18.42
N TYR A 132 -4.11 2.97 -18.86
CA TYR A 132 -4.48 2.92 -20.27
C TYR A 132 -4.85 4.29 -20.83
N TYR A 133 -5.67 5.05 -20.08
CA TYR A 133 -6.08 6.39 -20.45
C TYR A 133 -4.87 7.32 -20.60
N ASN A 134 -4.02 7.45 -19.57
CA ASN A 134 -2.84 8.31 -19.64
C ASN A 134 -1.88 7.91 -20.77
N ARG A 135 -1.72 6.61 -21.02
CA ARG A 135 -0.87 6.12 -22.13
C ARG A 135 -1.46 6.47 -23.49
N ARG A 136 -2.78 6.35 -23.67
CA ARG A 136 -3.46 6.71 -24.92
C ARG A 136 -3.41 8.22 -25.16
N THR A 137 -3.65 9.01 -24.12
CA THR A 137 -3.55 10.48 -24.15
C THR A 137 -2.14 10.93 -24.51
N LEU A 138 -1.09 10.30 -23.96
CA LEU A 138 0.28 10.64 -24.33
C LEU A 138 0.60 10.35 -25.82
N LYS A 139 0.04 9.26 -26.37
CA LYS A 139 0.25 8.86 -27.77
C LYS A 139 -0.48 9.73 -28.78
N SER A 140 -1.60 10.37 -28.41
CA SER A 140 -2.38 11.15 -29.37
C SER A 140 -1.67 12.43 -29.82
N GLY A 141 -0.71 12.94 -29.05
CA GLY A 141 0.19 14.03 -29.46
C GLY A 141 -0.45 15.41 -29.64
N ARG A 142 -1.75 15.58 -29.33
CA ARG A 142 -2.54 16.79 -29.64
C ARG A 142 -2.59 17.85 -28.53
N TYR A 143 -1.60 17.89 -27.63
CA TYR A 143 -1.71 18.69 -26.40
C TYR A 143 -0.59 19.72 -26.24
N GLU A 144 -0.92 20.82 -25.56
CA GLU A 144 0.04 21.81 -25.07
C GLU A 144 1.15 21.14 -24.23
N LEU A 145 2.34 21.73 -24.27
CA LEU A 145 3.54 21.17 -23.63
C LEU A 145 3.34 20.90 -22.12
N SER A 146 2.62 21.79 -21.43
CA SER A 146 2.28 21.67 -20.01
C SER A 146 1.41 20.44 -19.72
N LEU A 147 0.35 20.24 -20.50
CA LEU A 147 -0.54 19.10 -20.35
C LEU A 147 0.18 17.78 -20.67
N ARG A 148 1.03 17.77 -21.70
CA ARG A 148 1.85 16.60 -22.05
C ARG A 148 2.81 16.24 -20.92
N TYR A 149 3.41 17.24 -20.27
CA TYR A 149 4.27 17.05 -19.10
C TYR A 149 3.50 16.43 -17.93
N GLN A 150 2.32 16.97 -17.58
CA GLN A 150 1.48 16.44 -16.50
C GLN A 150 1.03 14.99 -16.74
N VAL A 151 0.63 14.64 -17.97
CA VAL A 151 0.29 13.26 -18.35
C VAL A 151 1.51 12.35 -18.22
N TYR A 152 2.69 12.81 -18.64
CA TYR A 152 3.93 12.05 -18.54
C TYR A 152 4.32 11.79 -17.07
N GLU A 153 4.20 12.81 -16.22
CA GLU A 153 4.45 12.68 -14.79
C GLU A 153 3.49 11.71 -14.12
N ASN A 154 2.18 11.81 -14.41
CA ASN A 154 1.19 10.89 -13.87
C ASN A 154 1.45 9.45 -14.35
N LEU A 155 1.79 9.25 -15.63
CA LEU A 155 2.14 7.93 -16.16
C LEU A 155 3.42 7.36 -15.49
N ARG A 156 4.39 8.22 -15.20
CA ARG A 156 5.60 7.85 -14.45
C ARG A 156 5.23 7.39 -13.04
N ALA A 157 4.42 8.16 -12.31
CA ALA A 157 3.92 7.80 -10.98
C ALA A 157 3.15 6.48 -10.99
N ILE A 158 2.22 6.30 -11.93
CA ILE A 158 1.46 5.05 -12.10
C ILE A 158 2.39 3.86 -12.34
N ARG A 159 3.44 4.01 -13.16
CA ARG A 159 4.40 2.91 -13.41
C ARG A 159 5.19 2.50 -12.16
N ILE A 160 5.43 3.44 -11.25
CA ILE A 160 6.11 3.18 -9.98
C ILE A 160 5.18 2.42 -9.02
N PHE A 161 3.92 2.84 -8.93
CA PHE A 161 2.96 2.24 -8.02
C PHE A 161 2.34 0.93 -8.55
N LEU A 162 2.36 0.69 -9.86
CA LEU A 162 1.81 -0.52 -10.48
C LEU A 162 2.30 -1.82 -9.81
N PRO A 163 3.62 -2.10 -9.65
CA PRO A 163 4.06 -3.32 -8.97
C PRO A 163 3.59 -3.40 -7.52
N VAL A 164 3.49 -2.27 -6.82
CA VAL A 164 3.03 -2.22 -5.42
C VAL A 164 1.57 -2.61 -5.34
N VAL A 165 0.71 -1.99 -6.14
CA VAL A 165 -0.74 -2.26 -6.18
C VAL A 165 -1.02 -3.69 -6.63
N THR A 166 -0.28 -4.20 -7.61
CA THR A 166 -0.44 -5.59 -8.07
C THR A 166 -0.05 -6.60 -6.99
N VAL A 167 1.10 -6.43 -6.33
CA VAL A 167 1.52 -7.34 -5.26
C VAL A 167 0.56 -7.27 -4.08
N HIS A 168 0.05 -6.08 -3.75
CA HIS A 168 -0.96 -5.92 -2.71
C HIS A 168 -2.21 -6.71 -3.06
N PHE A 169 -2.78 -6.49 -4.24
CA PHE A 169 -3.99 -7.17 -4.69
C PHE A 169 -3.85 -8.69 -4.65
N ILE A 170 -2.70 -9.23 -5.08
CA ILE A 170 -2.46 -10.67 -5.04
C ILE A 170 -2.42 -11.18 -3.59
N ILE A 171 -1.61 -10.57 -2.74
CA ILE A 171 -1.40 -11.07 -1.38
C ILE A 171 -2.63 -10.82 -0.49
N PHE A 172 -3.15 -9.59 -0.44
CA PHE A 172 -4.34 -9.24 0.33
C PHE A 172 -5.61 -9.87 -0.24
N GLY A 173 -5.74 -9.97 -1.56
CA GLY A 173 -6.86 -10.69 -2.19
C GLY A 173 -6.91 -12.15 -1.77
N LEU A 174 -5.77 -12.86 -1.79
CA LEU A 174 -5.68 -14.24 -1.29
C LEU A 174 -6.00 -14.34 0.21
N PHE A 175 -5.48 -13.41 1.03
CA PHE A 175 -5.80 -13.33 2.45
C PHE A 175 -7.30 -13.14 2.71
N LEU A 176 -7.95 -12.21 2.01
CA LEU A 176 -9.38 -11.92 2.15
C LEU A 176 -10.23 -13.08 1.67
N MET A 177 -9.94 -13.61 0.49
CA MET A 177 -10.66 -14.75 -0.08
C MET A 177 -10.58 -15.98 0.83
N GLY A 178 -9.36 -16.34 1.27
CA GLY A 178 -9.19 -17.46 2.19
C GLY A 178 -9.86 -17.20 3.54
N SER A 179 -9.81 -15.96 4.07
CA SER A 179 -10.51 -15.59 5.30
C SER A 179 -12.02 -15.77 5.20
N ILE A 180 -12.61 -15.36 4.07
CA ILE A 180 -14.05 -15.52 3.81
C ILE A 180 -14.39 -17.00 3.74
N ILE A 181 -13.67 -17.77 2.90
CA ILE A 181 -13.93 -19.21 2.71
C ILE A 181 -13.82 -19.97 4.03
N ILE A 182 -12.71 -19.85 4.77
CA ILE A 182 -12.49 -20.60 6.02
C ILE A 182 -13.57 -20.29 7.05
N ARG A 183 -14.04 -19.04 7.12
CA ARG A 183 -15.04 -18.61 8.10
C ARG A 183 -16.45 -19.04 7.73
N GLU A 184 -16.81 -19.02 6.45
CA GLU A 184 -18.10 -19.51 5.95
C GLU A 184 -18.21 -21.02 6.13
N PHE A 185 -17.16 -21.77 5.76
CA PHE A 185 -17.11 -23.23 5.90
C PHE A 185 -16.70 -23.72 7.30
N ARG A 186 -16.72 -22.84 8.32
CA ARG A 186 -16.34 -23.19 9.70
C ARG A 186 -17.09 -24.42 10.23
N ALA A 187 -18.39 -24.55 9.94
CA ALA A 187 -19.21 -25.64 10.42
C ALA A 187 -18.81 -27.00 9.82
N SER A 188 -18.24 -27.01 8.62
CA SER A 188 -17.82 -28.21 7.91
C SER A 188 -16.38 -28.64 8.25
N LEU A 189 -15.63 -27.80 8.97
CA LEU A 189 -14.22 -28.05 9.30
C LEU A 189 -14.09 -28.58 10.73
N MET A 190 -13.23 -29.59 10.91
CA MET A 190 -12.81 -30.01 12.24
C MET A 190 -12.16 -28.82 12.98
N PRO A 191 -12.34 -28.64 14.30
CA PRO A 191 -11.79 -27.50 15.04
C PRO A 191 -10.28 -27.30 14.86
N LYS A 192 -9.53 -28.42 14.83
CA LYS A 192 -8.09 -28.42 14.57
C LYS A 192 -7.77 -27.91 13.16
N ALA A 193 -8.46 -28.40 12.15
CA ALA A 193 -8.28 -27.96 10.76
C ALA A 193 -8.61 -26.47 10.59
N TYR A 194 -9.69 -25.99 11.22
CA TYR A 194 -10.04 -24.56 11.21
C TYR A 194 -8.93 -23.70 11.83
N SER A 195 -8.42 -24.08 13.01
CA SER A 195 -7.33 -23.34 13.68
C SER A 195 -6.03 -23.33 12.85
N THR A 196 -5.65 -24.48 12.29
CA THR A 196 -4.46 -24.58 11.41
C THR A 196 -4.62 -23.73 10.14
N SER A 197 -5.79 -23.74 9.51
CA SER A 197 -6.06 -22.94 8.31
C SER A 197 -6.01 -21.44 8.59
N LEU A 198 -6.52 -20.98 9.74
CA LEU A 198 -6.40 -19.57 10.13
C LEU A 198 -4.95 -19.15 10.37
N LEU A 199 -4.14 -20.02 10.98
CA LEU A 199 -2.71 -19.74 11.19
C LEU A 199 -1.95 -19.70 9.87
N ALA A 200 -2.22 -20.64 8.96
CA ALA A 200 -1.61 -20.68 7.63
C ALA A 200 -1.95 -19.43 6.80
N LEU A 201 -3.14 -18.87 7.01
CA LEU A 201 -3.59 -17.66 6.34
C LEU A 201 -2.96 -16.37 6.91
N TYR A 202 -2.28 -16.44 8.05
CA TYR A 202 -1.65 -15.29 8.67
C TYR A 202 -0.34 -14.88 7.96
N ILE A 203 -0.50 -14.31 6.76
CA ILE A 203 0.61 -13.90 5.87
C ILE A 203 1.04 -12.44 6.04
N ILE A 204 0.39 -11.70 6.93
CA ILE A 204 0.55 -10.24 7.11
C ILE A 204 2.00 -9.84 7.42
N PRO A 205 2.75 -10.52 8.31
CA PRO A 205 4.15 -10.16 8.56
C PRO A 205 5.02 -10.26 7.30
N TYR A 206 4.81 -11.30 6.48
CA TYR A 206 5.53 -11.50 5.23
C TYR A 206 5.15 -10.45 4.19
N TYR A 207 3.87 -10.08 4.11
CA TYR A 207 3.40 -8.98 3.27
C TYR A 207 4.14 -7.68 3.59
N ILE A 208 4.27 -7.32 4.88
CA ILE A 208 4.92 -6.08 5.28
C ILE A 208 6.38 -6.08 4.82
N LEU A 209 7.10 -7.19 5.01
CA LEU A 209 8.49 -7.32 4.56
C LEU A 209 8.62 -7.19 3.03
N ILE A 210 7.73 -7.85 2.27
CA ILE A 210 7.70 -7.76 0.81
C ILE A 210 7.45 -6.31 0.38
N MET A 211 6.48 -5.62 0.98
CA MET A 211 6.17 -4.23 0.64
C MET A 211 7.29 -3.26 0.98
N CYS A 212 7.87 -3.36 2.18
CA CYS A 212 9.02 -2.56 2.57
C CYS A 212 10.20 -2.76 1.60
N THR A 213 10.47 -4.01 1.22
CA THR A 213 11.53 -4.34 0.28
C THR A 213 11.25 -3.75 -1.11
N LEU A 214 10.02 -3.89 -1.61
CA LEU A 214 9.61 -3.34 -2.91
C LEU A 214 9.73 -1.82 -2.93
N LEU A 215 9.21 -1.13 -1.92
CA LEU A 215 9.32 0.33 -1.80
C LEU A 215 10.78 0.77 -1.70
N PHE A 216 11.60 0.09 -0.91
CA PHE A 216 13.03 0.39 -0.81
C PHE A 216 13.76 0.25 -2.16
N VAL A 217 13.52 -0.84 -2.89
CA VAL A 217 14.12 -1.06 -4.22
C VAL A 217 13.67 0.02 -5.21
N ILE A 218 12.39 0.39 -5.20
CA ILE A 218 11.83 1.44 -6.04
C ILE A 218 12.49 2.80 -5.73
N LEU A 219 12.53 3.18 -4.45
CA LEU A 219 13.09 4.46 -4.01
C LEU A 219 14.59 4.54 -4.30
N ARG A 220 15.34 3.45 -4.07
CA ARG A 220 16.77 3.39 -4.39
C ARG A 220 17.02 3.50 -5.89
N LYS A 221 16.21 2.82 -6.72
CA LYS A 221 16.30 2.93 -8.18
C LYS A 221 15.97 4.33 -8.67
N GLN A 222 15.03 5.02 -8.03
CA GLN A 222 14.73 6.42 -8.33
C GLN A 222 15.86 7.36 -7.92
N SER A 223 16.37 7.21 -6.69
CA SER A 223 17.50 8.00 -6.18
C SER A 223 18.71 7.88 -7.10
N ASN A 224 19.08 6.66 -7.49
CA ASN A 224 20.18 6.42 -8.44
C ASN A 224 19.95 7.04 -9.82
N ARG A 225 18.71 7.08 -10.30
CA ARG A 225 18.38 7.72 -11.59
C ARG A 225 18.49 9.24 -11.50
N VAL A 226 18.03 9.83 -10.41
CA VAL A 226 18.14 11.27 -10.18
C VAL A 226 19.61 11.68 -10.05
N SER A 227 20.40 10.95 -9.25
CA SER A 227 21.83 11.24 -9.10
C SER A 227 22.60 11.08 -10.41
N SER A 228 22.33 10.02 -11.19
CA SER A 228 22.95 9.83 -12.51
C SER A 228 22.57 10.94 -13.50
N PHE A 229 21.32 11.41 -13.48
CA PHE A 229 20.89 12.52 -14.33
C PHE A 229 21.56 13.85 -13.94
N GLN A 230 21.66 14.13 -12.64
CA GLN A 230 22.37 15.30 -12.13
C GLN A 230 23.86 15.27 -12.48
N ALA A 231 24.50 14.11 -12.36
CA ALA A 231 25.90 13.92 -12.76
C ALA A 231 26.10 14.21 -14.26
N ALA A 232 25.22 13.71 -15.12
CA ALA A 232 25.29 13.95 -16.56
C ALA A 232 25.05 15.43 -16.94
N ILE A 233 24.24 16.17 -16.18
CA ILE A 233 24.08 17.62 -16.37
C ILE A 233 25.35 18.36 -15.96
N ALA A 234 25.91 18.02 -14.79
CA ALA A 234 27.13 18.64 -14.29
C ALA A 234 28.31 18.40 -15.24
N GLU A 235 28.45 17.18 -15.78
CA GLU A 235 29.46 16.84 -16.79
C GLU A 235 29.33 17.72 -18.04
N LYS A 236 28.12 17.86 -18.59
CA LYS A 236 27.88 18.75 -19.74
C LYS A 236 28.11 20.23 -19.46
N GLN A 237 27.89 20.68 -18.23
CA GLN A 237 28.20 22.07 -17.84
C GLN A 237 29.71 22.28 -17.80
N ASN A 238 30.45 21.35 -17.18
CA ASN A 238 31.91 21.38 -17.12
C ASN A 238 32.54 21.34 -18.53
N GLU A 239 32.02 20.50 -19.44
CA GLU A 239 32.48 20.45 -20.84
C GLU A 239 32.32 21.80 -21.55
N LYS A 240 31.19 22.49 -21.35
CA LYS A 240 30.95 23.81 -21.95
C LYS A 240 31.86 24.89 -21.38
N GLU A 241 32.07 24.86 -20.07
CA GLU A 241 32.98 25.80 -19.39
C GLU A 241 34.41 25.63 -19.89
N GLN A 242 34.85 24.37 -20.01
CA GLN A 242 36.18 24.03 -20.52
C GLN A 242 36.35 24.39 -22.01
N GLN A 243 35.31 24.20 -22.83
CA GLN A 243 35.30 24.69 -24.22
C GLN A 243 35.37 26.21 -24.31
N ALA A 244 34.64 26.93 -23.46
CA ALA A 244 34.67 28.39 -23.42
C ALA A 244 36.06 28.91 -23.01
N GLU A 245 36.67 28.36 -21.96
CA GLU A 245 38.03 28.71 -21.57
C GLU A 245 39.05 28.47 -22.69
N THR A 246 38.94 27.32 -23.36
CA THR A 246 39.84 26.98 -24.48
C THR A 246 39.69 27.97 -25.64
N TYR A 247 38.46 28.40 -25.95
CA TYR A 247 38.16 29.41 -26.97
C TYR A 247 38.70 30.80 -26.61
N PHE A 248 38.52 31.26 -25.37
CA PHE A 248 39.05 32.56 -24.93
C PHE A 248 40.59 32.58 -24.90
N ARG A 249 41.21 31.45 -24.56
CA ARG A 249 42.67 31.32 -24.57
C ARG A 249 43.25 31.40 -25.99
N SER A 250 42.60 30.78 -26.97
CA SER A 250 43.05 30.87 -28.37
C SER A 250 42.88 32.27 -28.95
N LEU A 251 41.79 32.98 -28.60
CA LEU A 251 41.60 34.39 -28.95
C LEU A 251 42.68 35.29 -28.33
N GLN A 252 43.01 35.11 -27.05
CA GLN A 252 44.10 35.86 -26.41
C GLN A 252 45.44 35.66 -27.14
N HIS A 253 45.73 34.44 -27.59
CA HIS A 253 46.94 34.16 -28.35
C HIS A 253 46.94 34.83 -29.73
N GLN A 254 45.79 34.97 -30.38
CA GLN A 254 45.68 35.59 -31.70
C GLN A 254 45.74 37.13 -31.66
N TRP A 255 45.31 37.74 -30.56
CA TRP A 255 45.20 39.21 -30.41
C TRP A 255 46.31 39.81 -29.53
N GLY A 256 47.21 38.98 -29.00
CA GLY A 256 48.30 39.36 -28.09
C GLY A 256 49.64 39.69 -28.75
N THR A 257 49.67 39.90 -30.07
CA THR A 257 50.82 40.43 -30.84
C THR A 257 50.42 41.73 -31.52
#